data_AF-A0A9E5T1K9-F1
#
_entry.id   AF-A0A9E5T1K9-F1
#
_cell.length_a   1.000
_cell.length_b   1.000
_cell.length_c   1.000
_cell.angle_alpha   90.00
_cell.angle_beta   90.00
_cell.angle_gamma   90.00
#
_symmetry.space_group_name_H-M   'P 1'
#
loop_
_entity.id
_entity.type
_entity.pdbx_description
1 polymer ?
#
loop_
_entity_poly.entity_id
_entity_poly.type
_entity_poly.pdbx_seq_one_letter_code
_entity_poly.pdbx_strand_id
1 'polypeptide(L)'
;MKLQFRHQQFQEDAAKAVCDVFAGQPYHTPTYMIDPGLGQVSLEHVRNFTGFNNAPVALSDDRILENVRAVQRSGHIKPSDKLEGRYNLTIEMETGVGKTYTYIKTMYELNKRYGWSKFIVVVPSVAIREGVYKSFQMTEEHFAEDYGKKIRYFIYNSAQLTEIDRFASDSAINVMIINSQAFNARGKEARRIYMKLDEFRSRRPIDIIAKTNPILIIDEPQSVEGAATKERLREFNPLFTLRYSATHRADSMYNMIYRLDALEAYNKRLVKKIAVKGISVSGSTATEGYVYVQSINLSKGNPTATIEFDAKGASGVRKVSRVVGEGYNLYDNSGELAEYKDGYTVLRIDGRDSSVEFVNGKKLFAGDVIGAVSEEQLRRIQIRETILSHIER
;
A
#
# COMPACT_ATOMS: atom_id res chain seq x y z
N MET A 1 -2.74 -0.53 -25.73
CA MET A 1 -2.79 -1.83 -25.02
C MET A 1 -4.02 -1.83 -24.12
N LYS A 2 -4.99 -2.72 -24.34
CA LYS A 2 -6.12 -2.92 -23.40
C LYS A 2 -5.67 -3.92 -22.33
N LEU A 3 -5.87 -3.58 -21.06
CA LEU A 3 -5.60 -4.51 -19.97
C LEU A 3 -6.76 -5.49 -19.82
N GLN A 4 -6.44 -6.76 -19.60
CA GLN A 4 -7.42 -7.77 -19.24
C GLN A 4 -7.38 -7.96 -17.73
N PHE A 5 -8.49 -7.64 -17.06
CA PHE A 5 -8.64 -7.89 -15.64
C PHE A 5 -9.16 -9.31 -15.41
N ARG A 6 -8.69 -9.93 -14.32
CA ARG A 6 -9.17 -11.25 -13.89
C ARG A 6 -9.94 -11.08 -12.60
N HIS A 7 -11.09 -11.75 -12.52
CA HIS A 7 -11.83 -11.85 -11.27
C HIS A 7 -11.06 -12.75 -10.30
N GLN A 8 -10.73 -12.19 -9.14
CA GLN A 8 -10.02 -12.92 -8.08
C GLN A 8 -10.96 -13.10 -6.91
N GLN A 9 -11.18 -14.35 -6.49
CA GLN A 9 -12.16 -14.70 -5.45
C GLN A 9 -11.96 -13.89 -4.15
N PHE A 10 -10.71 -13.71 -3.71
CA PHE A 10 -10.41 -12.97 -2.48
C PHE A 10 -10.82 -11.48 -2.54
N GLN A 11 -10.86 -10.88 -3.74
CA GLN A 11 -11.35 -9.51 -3.92
C GLN A 11 -12.88 -9.44 -3.83
N GLU A 12 -13.55 -10.50 -4.30
CA GLU A 12 -15.01 -10.64 -4.17
C GLU A 12 -15.40 -10.91 -2.73
N ASP A 13 -14.66 -11.77 -2.03
CA ASP A 13 -14.88 -12.11 -0.63
C ASP A 13 -14.73 -10.87 0.27
N ALA A 14 -13.71 -10.04 0.03
CA ALA A 14 -13.52 -8.78 0.75
C ALA A 14 -14.68 -7.79 0.52
N ALA A 15 -15.11 -7.60 -0.73
CA ALA A 15 -16.24 -6.73 -1.05
C ALA A 15 -17.56 -7.26 -0.46
N LYS A 16 -17.75 -8.59 -0.49
CA LYS A 16 -18.90 -9.27 0.11
C LYS A 16 -18.90 -9.11 1.62
N ALA A 17 -17.77 -9.28 2.30
CA ALA A 17 -17.66 -9.10 3.74
C ALA A 17 -18.11 -7.69 4.18
N VAL A 18 -17.72 -6.65 3.44
CA VAL A 18 -18.19 -5.27 3.68
C VAL A 18 -19.70 -5.16 3.53
N CYS A 19 -20.25 -5.71 2.45
CA CYS A 19 -21.69 -5.63 2.22
C CYS A 19 -22.50 -6.40 3.26
N ASP A 20 -22.04 -7.60 3.66
CA ASP A 20 -22.75 -8.48 4.57
C ASP A 20 -22.85 -7.90 6.00
N VAL A 21 -21.97 -6.98 6.39
CA VAL A 21 -22.13 -6.18 7.63
C VAL A 21 -23.47 -5.44 7.65
N PHE A 22 -23.96 -5.00 6.48
CA PHE A 22 -25.23 -4.28 6.33
C PHE A 22 -26.36 -5.17 5.81
N ALA A 23 -26.24 -6.50 5.94
CA ALA A 23 -27.30 -7.43 5.56
C ALA A 23 -28.62 -7.08 6.27
N GLY A 24 -29.69 -6.90 5.48
CA GLY A 24 -31.01 -6.44 5.95
C GLY A 24 -31.27 -4.95 5.71
N GLN A 25 -30.27 -4.17 5.31
CA GLN A 25 -30.47 -2.77 4.91
C GLN A 25 -31.35 -2.70 3.64
N PRO A 26 -32.44 -1.92 3.65
CA PRO A 26 -33.26 -1.71 2.46
C PRO A 26 -32.53 -0.91 1.38
N TYR A 27 -32.82 -1.23 0.12
CA TYR A 27 -32.39 -0.44 -1.03
C TYR A 27 -33.19 0.87 -1.07
N HIS A 28 -32.48 1.99 -1.13
CA HIS A 28 -33.11 3.31 -1.28
C HIS A 28 -32.39 4.13 -2.36
N THR A 29 -33.17 4.90 -3.12
CA THR A 29 -32.66 5.97 -3.98
C THR A 29 -32.93 7.31 -3.28
N PRO A 30 -32.00 7.84 -2.48
CA PRO A 30 -32.30 8.93 -1.56
C PRO A 30 -32.04 10.27 -2.25
N THR A 31 -32.99 11.19 -2.10
CA THR A 31 -32.87 12.58 -2.52
C THR A 31 -32.98 13.48 -1.31
N TYR A 32 -32.32 14.62 -1.35
CA TYR A 32 -32.43 15.65 -0.32
C TYR A 32 -32.60 17.02 -0.98
N MET A 33 -33.26 17.94 -0.28
CA MET A 33 -33.33 19.34 -0.75
C MET A 33 -32.04 20.06 -0.39
N ILE A 34 -31.31 20.48 -1.42
CA ILE A 34 -30.21 21.43 -1.36
C ILE A 34 -30.81 22.83 -1.13
N ASP A 35 -30.36 23.50 -0.07
CA ASP A 35 -30.72 24.88 0.23
C ASP A 35 -30.40 25.80 -0.98
N PRO A 36 -31.38 26.58 -1.48
CA PRO A 36 -31.19 27.44 -2.64
C PRO A 36 -30.20 28.59 -2.43
N GLY A 37 -29.82 28.90 -1.18
CA GLY A 37 -29.09 30.11 -0.85
C GLY A 37 -30.00 31.35 -0.93
N LEU A 38 -29.41 32.55 -0.90
CA LEU A 38 -30.16 33.80 -0.95
C LEU A 38 -30.64 34.10 -2.38
N GLY A 39 -31.82 33.59 -2.77
CA GLY A 39 -32.47 33.88 -4.06
C GLY A 39 -33.89 33.31 -4.19
N GLN A 40 -34.78 33.97 -4.95
CA GLN A 40 -36.15 33.51 -5.21
C GLN A 40 -36.15 32.32 -6.20
N VAL A 41 -36.96 31.29 -5.92
CA VAL A 41 -36.95 29.99 -6.62
C VAL A 41 -38.20 29.81 -7.50
N SER A 42 -38.01 29.44 -8.77
CA SER A 42 -39.08 28.96 -9.68
C SER A 42 -39.18 27.42 -9.69
N LEU A 43 -40.29 26.85 -10.21
CA LEU A 43 -40.55 25.40 -10.24
C LEU A 43 -39.48 24.56 -10.99
N GLU A 44 -38.88 25.09 -12.06
CA GLU A 44 -37.74 24.44 -12.74
C GLU A 44 -36.47 24.46 -11.90
N HIS A 45 -36.27 25.50 -11.09
CA HIS A 45 -35.14 25.59 -10.17
C HIS A 45 -35.24 24.59 -9.02
N VAL A 46 -36.44 24.20 -8.56
CA VAL A 46 -36.63 23.19 -7.48
C VAL A 46 -35.99 21.83 -7.83
N ARG A 47 -36.02 21.41 -9.11
CA ARG A 47 -35.33 20.19 -9.56
C ARG A 47 -33.80 20.33 -9.48
N ASN A 48 -33.25 21.51 -9.76
CA ASN A 48 -31.83 21.83 -9.59
C ASN A 48 -31.40 21.99 -8.11
N PHE A 49 -32.37 22.07 -7.19
CA PHE A 49 -32.16 22.11 -5.75
C PHE A 49 -32.39 20.75 -5.10
N THR A 50 -32.55 19.68 -5.87
CA THR A 50 -32.64 18.32 -5.32
C THR A 50 -31.27 17.65 -5.48
N GLY A 51 -30.59 17.40 -4.36
CA GLY A 51 -29.34 16.65 -4.30
C GLY A 51 -29.55 15.18 -4.00
N PHE A 52 -28.49 14.39 -4.15
CA PHE A 52 -28.46 12.98 -3.81
C PHE A 52 -27.54 12.73 -2.61
N ASN A 53 -28.04 11.98 -1.64
CA ASN A 53 -27.28 11.53 -0.48
C ASN A 53 -27.39 10.02 -0.33
N ASN A 54 -26.49 9.44 0.45
CA ASN A 54 -26.67 8.07 0.89
C ASN A 54 -27.76 7.99 1.96
N ALA A 55 -28.60 6.95 1.87
CA ALA A 55 -29.62 6.68 2.87
C ALA A 55 -28.93 6.38 4.20
N PRO A 56 -29.48 6.85 5.33
CA PRO A 56 -29.04 6.42 6.64
C PRO A 56 -29.10 4.88 6.76
N VAL A 57 -28.22 4.33 7.58
CA VAL A 57 -28.32 2.92 7.99
C VAL A 57 -29.60 2.78 8.82
N ALA A 58 -30.54 1.96 8.35
CA ALA A 58 -31.83 1.72 8.99
C ALA A 58 -31.77 0.59 10.03
N LEU A 59 -30.68 -0.18 10.02
CA LEU A 59 -30.41 -1.24 10.98
C LEU A 59 -29.97 -0.65 12.33
N SER A 60 -30.34 -1.31 13.43
CA SER A 60 -29.85 -0.97 14.76
C SER A 60 -28.38 -1.36 14.93
N ASP A 61 -27.68 -0.67 15.83
CA ASP A 61 -26.28 -0.96 16.17
C ASP A 61 -26.09 -2.43 16.61
N ASP A 62 -27.04 -3.00 17.36
CA ASP A 62 -27.03 -4.41 17.77
C ASP A 62 -27.10 -5.35 16.56
N ARG A 63 -27.97 -5.04 15.59
CA ARG A 63 -28.10 -5.84 14.37
C ARG A 63 -26.84 -5.77 13.52
N ILE A 64 -26.20 -4.60 13.44
CA ILE A 64 -24.92 -4.45 12.76
C ILE A 64 -23.83 -5.24 13.47
N LEU A 65 -23.78 -5.21 14.81
CA LEU A 65 -22.81 -5.99 15.58
C LEU A 65 -23.00 -7.51 15.37
N GLU A 66 -24.23 -7.99 15.31
CA GLU A 66 -24.55 -9.39 14.95
C GLU A 66 -23.99 -9.76 13.57
N ASN A 67 -24.23 -8.90 12.57
CA ASN A 67 -23.73 -9.10 11.21
C ASN A 67 -22.19 -9.10 11.17
N VAL A 68 -21.53 -8.15 11.85
CA VAL A 68 -20.07 -8.10 11.99
C VAL A 68 -19.54 -9.41 12.58
N ARG A 69 -20.14 -9.91 13.66
CA ARG A 69 -19.75 -11.19 14.28
C ARG A 69 -19.99 -12.39 13.38
N ALA A 70 -21.03 -12.36 12.54
CA ALA A 70 -21.29 -13.41 11.56
C ALA A 70 -20.20 -13.44 10.48
N VAL A 71 -19.86 -12.27 9.93
CA VAL A 71 -18.76 -12.10 8.96
C VAL A 71 -17.42 -12.54 9.57
N GLN A 72 -17.12 -12.12 10.80
CA GLN A 72 -15.89 -12.50 11.50
C GLN A 72 -15.80 -14.01 11.72
N ARG A 73 -16.88 -14.66 12.17
CA ARG A 73 -16.91 -16.12 12.33
C ARG A 73 -16.68 -16.85 11.01
N SER A 74 -17.32 -16.40 9.93
CA SER A 74 -17.12 -16.97 8.59
C SER A 74 -15.69 -16.77 8.07
N GLY A 75 -15.04 -15.66 8.43
CA GLY A 75 -13.67 -15.34 8.04
C GLY A 75 -12.59 -15.84 9.01
N HIS A 76 -12.95 -16.65 10.01
CA HIS A 76 -12.04 -17.09 11.08
C HIS A 76 -11.32 -15.94 11.82
N ILE A 77 -12.00 -14.81 11.96
CA ILE A 77 -11.56 -13.64 12.72
C ILE A 77 -12.21 -13.69 14.10
N LYS A 78 -11.47 -13.31 15.15
CA LYS A 78 -12.01 -13.22 16.52
C LYS A 78 -13.23 -12.28 16.52
N PRO A 79 -14.41 -12.72 16.99
CA PRO A 79 -15.59 -11.87 17.04
C PRO A 79 -15.39 -10.63 17.91
N SER A 80 -15.91 -9.47 17.48
CA SER A 80 -15.86 -8.23 18.25
C SER A 80 -16.77 -8.27 19.47
N ASP A 81 -16.28 -7.75 20.61
CA ASP A 81 -17.07 -7.64 21.85
C ASP A 81 -18.12 -6.53 21.76
N LYS A 82 -17.81 -5.45 21.06
CA LYS A 82 -18.68 -4.30 20.80
C LYS A 82 -18.37 -3.69 19.44
N LEU A 83 -19.25 -2.82 18.96
CA LEU A 83 -19.06 -2.09 17.71
C LEU A 83 -18.16 -0.86 17.94
N GLU A 84 -16.92 -0.91 17.44
CA GLU A 84 -15.93 0.15 17.66
C GLU A 84 -16.04 1.28 16.62
N GLY A 85 -16.23 2.51 17.08
CA GLY A 85 -16.50 3.67 16.22
C GLY A 85 -17.81 3.52 15.45
N ARG A 86 -18.48 4.64 15.11
CA ARG A 86 -19.72 4.61 14.32
C ARG A 86 -19.46 3.94 12.96
N TYR A 87 -19.76 2.64 12.86
CA TYR A 87 -19.52 1.76 11.72
C TYR A 87 -18.13 1.92 11.09
N ASN A 88 -17.08 1.68 11.88
CA ASN A 88 -15.72 1.78 11.38
C ASN A 88 -15.13 0.38 11.11
N LEU A 89 -15.04 0.00 9.84
CA LEU A 89 -14.72 -1.35 9.39
C LEU A 89 -13.29 -1.43 8.86
N THR A 90 -12.57 -2.47 9.28
CA THR A 90 -11.18 -2.72 8.92
C THR A 90 -11.09 -3.91 7.96
N ILE A 91 -10.40 -3.70 6.84
CA ILE A 91 -10.17 -4.67 5.77
C ILE A 91 -8.65 -4.77 5.58
N GLU A 92 -8.06 -5.87 6.06
CA GLU A 92 -6.63 -6.13 5.92
C GLU A 92 -6.36 -6.89 4.62
N MET A 93 -5.48 -6.32 3.79
CA MET A 93 -5.09 -6.88 2.49
C MET A 93 -3.63 -6.56 2.21
N GLU A 94 -2.84 -7.60 1.97
CA GLU A 94 -1.41 -7.47 1.64
C GLU A 94 -1.14 -6.52 0.45
N THR A 95 0.02 -5.87 0.46
CA THR A 95 0.51 -5.08 -0.66
C THR A 95 0.58 -5.89 -1.96
N GLY A 96 0.23 -5.27 -3.08
CA GLY A 96 0.28 -5.92 -4.40
C GLY A 96 -0.92 -6.83 -4.76
N VAL A 97 -1.84 -7.13 -3.82
CA VAL A 97 -3.02 -8.00 -4.13
C VAL A 97 -4.20 -7.25 -4.78
N GLY A 98 -4.07 -5.95 -5.02
CA GLY A 98 -5.10 -5.14 -5.69
C GLY A 98 -6.15 -4.55 -4.74
N LYS A 99 -5.71 -3.93 -3.63
CA LYS A 99 -6.57 -3.17 -2.70
C LYS A 99 -7.47 -2.15 -3.41
N THR A 100 -6.89 -1.35 -4.31
CA THR A 100 -7.63 -0.34 -5.07
C THR A 100 -8.75 -0.91 -5.90
N TYR A 101 -8.49 -2.00 -6.62
CA TYR A 101 -9.54 -2.70 -7.37
C TYR A 101 -10.67 -3.18 -6.44
N THR A 102 -10.30 -3.69 -5.27
CA THR A 102 -11.25 -4.24 -4.29
C THR A 102 -12.19 -3.19 -3.73
N TYR A 103 -11.70 -2.01 -3.32
CA TYR A 103 -12.62 -0.97 -2.83
C TYR A 103 -13.46 -0.35 -3.95
N ILE A 104 -12.98 -0.31 -5.21
CA ILE A 104 -13.79 0.10 -6.36
C ILE A 104 -14.95 -0.90 -6.55
N LYS A 105 -14.65 -2.20 -6.55
CA LYS A 105 -15.67 -3.26 -6.60
C LYS A 105 -16.66 -3.13 -5.44
N THR A 106 -16.17 -2.83 -4.23
CA THR A 106 -17.00 -2.61 -3.04
C THR A 106 -17.98 -1.46 -3.22
N MET A 107 -17.58 -0.35 -3.86
CA MET A 107 -18.50 0.76 -4.17
C MET A 107 -19.65 0.31 -5.08
N TYR A 108 -19.35 -0.48 -6.12
CA TYR A 108 -20.37 -1.05 -7.00
C TYR A 108 -21.30 -2.02 -6.28
N GLU A 109 -20.77 -2.91 -5.43
CA GLU A 109 -21.57 -3.86 -4.65
C GLU A 109 -22.49 -3.15 -3.64
N LEU A 110 -21.98 -2.16 -2.91
CA LEU A 110 -22.78 -1.35 -2.00
C LEU A 110 -23.88 -0.58 -2.74
N ASN A 111 -23.57 -0.03 -3.92
CA ASN A 111 -24.57 0.61 -4.76
C ASN A 111 -25.64 -0.38 -5.24
N LYS A 112 -25.22 -1.56 -5.71
CA LYS A 112 -26.12 -2.60 -6.21
C LYS A 112 -27.07 -3.11 -5.13
N ARG A 113 -26.59 -3.29 -3.90
CA ARG A 113 -27.38 -3.86 -2.79
C ARG A 113 -28.23 -2.82 -2.06
N TYR A 114 -27.69 -1.61 -1.84
CA TYR A 114 -28.29 -0.63 -0.92
C TYR A 114 -28.57 0.73 -1.55
N GLY A 115 -28.15 0.97 -2.79
CA GLY A 115 -28.36 2.23 -3.50
C GLY A 115 -27.37 3.35 -3.11
N TRP A 116 -26.44 3.10 -2.20
CA TRP A 116 -25.42 4.08 -1.81
C TRP A 116 -24.52 4.45 -3.00
N SER A 117 -24.31 5.75 -3.19
CA SER A 117 -23.68 6.31 -4.39
C SER A 117 -22.65 7.39 -4.10
N LYS A 118 -22.48 7.84 -2.85
CA LYS A 118 -21.56 8.92 -2.48
C LYS A 118 -20.38 8.39 -1.69
N PHE A 119 -19.19 8.49 -2.27
CA PHE A 119 -17.97 7.95 -1.68
C PHE A 119 -16.84 8.99 -1.69
N ILE A 120 -15.98 8.93 -0.67
CA ILE A 120 -14.76 9.74 -0.61
C ILE A 120 -13.59 8.81 -0.32
N VAL A 121 -12.60 8.80 -1.21
CA VAL A 121 -11.34 8.06 -1.02
C VAL A 121 -10.28 9.00 -0.47
N VAL A 122 -9.79 8.69 0.73
CA VAL A 122 -8.76 9.45 1.44
C VAL A 122 -7.44 8.69 1.36
N VAL A 123 -6.41 9.35 0.82
CA VAL A 123 -5.07 8.77 0.64
C VAL A 123 -3.99 9.61 1.35
N PRO A 124 -2.80 9.05 1.63
CA PRO A 124 -1.78 9.77 2.40
C PRO A 124 -0.96 10.76 1.57
N SER A 125 -0.72 10.47 0.28
CA SER A 125 0.20 11.26 -0.56
C SER A 125 -0.38 11.58 -1.94
N VAL A 126 0.20 12.58 -2.59
CA VAL A 126 -0.12 12.95 -3.98
C VAL A 126 0.17 11.80 -4.94
N ALA A 127 1.29 11.09 -4.76
CA ALA A 127 1.64 9.96 -5.62
C ALA A 127 0.61 8.82 -5.55
N ILE A 128 0.14 8.49 -4.35
CA ILE A 128 -0.91 7.48 -4.17
C ILE A 128 -2.23 7.99 -4.76
N ARG A 129 -2.56 9.29 -4.59
CA ARG A 129 -3.74 9.92 -5.19
C ARG A 129 -3.78 9.75 -6.72
N GLU A 130 -2.67 10.02 -7.40
CA GLU A 130 -2.55 9.84 -8.84
C GLU A 130 -2.66 8.36 -9.24
N GLY A 131 -2.04 7.45 -8.46
CA GLY A 131 -2.16 6.00 -8.68
C GLY A 131 -3.59 5.49 -8.56
N VAL A 132 -4.35 5.99 -7.57
CA VAL A 132 -5.77 5.65 -7.38
C VAL A 132 -6.61 6.22 -8.53
N TYR A 133 -6.42 7.48 -8.89
CA TYR A 133 -7.13 8.10 -10.01
C TYR A 133 -6.87 7.32 -11.31
N LYS A 134 -5.62 6.93 -11.57
CA LYS A 134 -5.26 6.11 -12.72
C LYS A 134 -5.90 4.72 -12.69
N SER A 135 -6.04 4.13 -11.52
CA SER A 135 -6.72 2.84 -11.35
C SER A 135 -8.21 2.92 -11.70
N PHE A 136 -8.90 4.00 -11.33
CA PHE A 136 -10.27 4.24 -11.78
C PHE A 136 -10.36 4.32 -13.30
N GLN A 137 -9.46 5.06 -13.95
CA GLN A 137 -9.43 5.16 -15.42
C GLN A 137 -9.20 3.80 -16.09
N MET A 138 -8.27 3.00 -15.56
CA MET A 138 -7.90 1.72 -16.15
C MET A 138 -8.98 0.65 -15.98
N THR A 139 -9.74 0.70 -14.88
CA THR A 139 -10.77 -0.29 -14.55
C THR A 139 -12.18 0.12 -14.99
N GLU A 140 -12.34 1.30 -15.59
CA GLU A 140 -13.64 1.86 -15.95
C GLU A 140 -14.43 0.99 -16.93
N GLU A 141 -13.82 0.55 -18.04
CA GLU A 141 -14.47 -0.34 -19.02
C GLU A 141 -14.83 -1.68 -18.39
N HIS A 142 -13.90 -2.28 -17.65
CA HIS A 142 -14.08 -3.56 -16.95
C HIS A 142 -15.30 -3.55 -16.03
N PHE A 143 -15.40 -2.56 -15.14
CA PHE A 143 -16.54 -2.51 -14.23
C PHE A 143 -17.84 -2.03 -14.90
N ALA A 144 -17.76 -1.26 -15.99
CA ALA A 144 -18.94 -0.91 -16.76
C ALA A 144 -19.56 -2.14 -17.43
N GLU A 145 -18.74 -3.07 -17.90
CA GLU A 145 -19.18 -4.38 -18.43
C GLU A 145 -19.82 -5.23 -17.31
N ASP A 146 -19.19 -5.31 -16.13
CA ASP A 146 -19.69 -6.10 -14.99
C ASP A 146 -21.00 -5.57 -14.39
N TYR A 147 -21.14 -4.24 -14.26
CA TYR A 147 -22.21 -3.60 -13.48
C TYR A 147 -23.19 -2.76 -14.31
N GLY A 148 -22.95 -2.62 -15.63
CA GLY A 148 -23.79 -1.85 -16.55
C GLY A 148 -23.81 -0.33 -16.31
N LYS A 149 -22.92 0.18 -15.46
CA LYS A 149 -22.84 1.61 -15.11
C LYS A 149 -21.40 2.01 -14.76
N LYS A 150 -21.08 3.30 -14.87
CA LYS A 150 -19.76 3.86 -14.57
C LYS A 150 -19.78 4.70 -13.29
N ILE A 151 -18.73 4.58 -12.49
CA ILE A 151 -18.42 5.54 -11.43
C ILE A 151 -17.95 6.85 -12.06
N ARG A 152 -18.48 7.98 -11.57
CA ARG A 152 -17.92 9.32 -11.77
C ARG A 152 -16.91 9.60 -10.69
N TYR A 153 -15.68 9.94 -11.06
CA TYR A 153 -14.59 10.17 -10.12
C TYR A 153 -13.84 11.45 -10.46
N PHE A 154 -13.38 12.16 -9.43
CA PHE A 154 -12.55 13.36 -9.58
C PHE A 154 -11.59 13.51 -8.42
N ILE A 155 -10.51 14.26 -8.67
CA ILE A 155 -9.56 14.68 -7.64
C ILE A 155 -10.09 15.97 -7.02
N TYR A 156 -10.17 16.00 -5.69
CA TYR A 156 -10.55 17.22 -4.98
C TYR A 156 -9.58 18.36 -5.28
N ASN A 157 -10.12 19.51 -5.70
CA ASN A 157 -9.38 20.74 -5.94
C ASN A 157 -10.20 21.92 -5.42
N SER A 158 -9.63 22.70 -4.49
CA SER A 158 -10.31 23.84 -3.85
C SER A 158 -10.68 24.97 -4.82
N ALA A 159 -10.06 25.01 -6.01
CA ALA A 159 -10.39 25.95 -7.07
C ALA A 159 -11.54 25.46 -7.98
N GLN A 160 -11.82 24.15 -8.02
CA GLN A 160 -12.83 23.56 -8.90
C GLN A 160 -14.09 23.15 -8.14
N LEU A 161 -14.86 24.16 -7.71
CA LEU A 161 -16.08 23.95 -6.92
C LEU A 161 -17.22 23.29 -7.70
N THR A 162 -17.18 23.36 -9.03
CA THR A 162 -18.16 22.71 -9.92
C THR A 162 -18.23 21.20 -9.72
N GLU A 163 -17.08 20.55 -9.47
CA GLU A 163 -17.05 19.11 -9.22
C GLU A 163 -17.71 18.74 -7.89
N ILE A 164 -17.67 19.63 -6.90
CA ILE A 164 -18.35 19.44 -5.61
C ILE A 164 -19.87 19.55 -5.78
N ASP A 165 -20.34 20.52 -6.57
CA ASP A 165 -21.77 20.65 -6.88
C ASP A 165 -22.26 19.43 -7.67
N ARG A 166 -21.48 18.96 -8.65
CA ARG A 166 -21.77 17.73 -9.41
C ARG A 166 -21.78 16.49 -8.51
N PHE A 167 -20.81 16.36 -7.62
CA PHE A 167 -20.76 15.28 -6.63
C PHE A 167 -22.04 15.21 -5.80
N ALA A 168 -22.63 16.35 -5.44
CA ALA A 168 -23.85 16.41 -4.65
C ALA A 168 -25.15 16.24 -5.46
N SER A 169 -25.16 16.64 -6.74
CA SER A 169 -26.37 16.71 -7.58
C SER A 169 -26.52 15.55 -8.58
N ASP A 170 -25.46 14.78 -8.85
CA ASP A 170 -25.52 13.62 -9.77
C ASP A 170 -26.11 12.39 -9.06
N SER A 171 -26.98 11.61 -9.71
CA SER A 171 -27.56 10.38 -9.15
C SER A 171 -26.68 9.14 -9.33
N ALA A 172 -25.66 9.21 -10.21
CA ALA A 172 -24.73 8.12 -10.45
C ALA A 172 -23.85 7.82 -9.21
N ILE A 173 -23.06 6.75 -9.29
CA ILE A 173 -22.02 6.52 -8.27
C ILE A 173 -20.94 7.59 -8.45
N ASN A 174 -20.68 8.36 -7.40
CA ASN A 174 -19.73 9.47 -7.37
C ASN A 174 -18.64 9.23 -6.33
N VAL A 175 -17.39 9.43 -6.72
CA VAL A 175 -16.19 9.26 -5.89
C VAL A 175 -15.35 10.53 -5.92
N MET A 176 -15.16 11.14 -4.75
CA MET A 176 -14.17 12.20 -4.57
C MET A 176 -12.86 11.60 -4.03
N ILE A 177 -11.72 11.89 -4.67
CA ILE A 177 -10.41 11.42 -4.20
C ILE A 177 -9.63 12.60 -3.61
N ILE A 178 -9.20 12.49 -2.36
CA ILE A 178 -8.50 13.55 -1.62
C ILE A 178 -7.28 13.01 -0.88
N ASN A 179 -6.16 13.75 -0.88
CA ASN A 179 -5.01 13.43 -0.05
C ASN A 179 -5.05 14.22 1.27
N SER A 180 -4.56 13.60 2.35
CA SER A 180 -4.62 14.16 3.71
C SER A 180 -3.94 15.53 3.84
N GLN A 181 -2.86 15.77 3.10
CA GLN A 181 -2.16 17.06 3.11
C GLN A 181 -3.02 18.19 2.53
N ALA A 182 -3.75 17.95 1.44
CA ALA A 182 -4.62 18.96 0.82
C ALA A 182 -5.75 19.36 1.78
N PHE A 183 -6.22 18.41 2.60
CA PHE A 183 -7.30 18.66 3.56
C PHE A 183 -6.83 19.39 4.83
N ASN A 184 -5.61 19.13 5.28
CA ASN A 184 -5.00 19.80 6.44
C ASN A 184 -4.35 21.16 6.12
N ALA A 185 -4.29 21.54 4.84
CA ALA A 185 -3.68 22.80 4.42
C ALA A 185 -4.42 24.01 5.04
N ARG A 186 -3.64 24.99 5.51
CA ARG A 186 -4.17 26.22 6.16
C ARG A 186 -4.11 27.46 5.27
N GLY A 187 -3.66 27.32 4.03
CA GLY A 187 -3.55 28.41 3.06
C GLY A 187 -4.91 29.03 2.70
N LYS A 188 -4.89 30.21 2.08
CA LYS A 188 -6.11 30.91 1.61
C LYS A 188 -6.97 30.02 0.72
N GLU A 189 -6.34 29.30 -0.22
CA GLU A 189 -7.04 28.37 -1.13
C GLU A 189 -7.66 27.17 -0.40
N ALA A 190 -6.95 26.58 0.56
CA ALA A 190 -7.48 25.45 1.33
C ALA A 190 -8.67 25.86 2.23
N ARG A 191 -8.69 27.11 2.71
CA ARG A 191 -9.81 27.65 3.49
C ARG A 191 -11.10 27.81 2.69
N ARG A 192 -11.04 27.81 1.34
CA ARG A 192 -12.23 27.93 0.46
C ARG A 192 -13.30 26.90 0.79
N ILE A 193 -12.93 25.67 1.18
CA ILE A 193 -13.89 24.61 1.54
C ILE A 193 -14.75 24.98 2.77
N TYR A 194 -14.27 25.88 3.62
CA TYR A 194 -14.93 26.34 4.85
C TYR A 194 -15.56 27.75 4.71
N MET A 195 -15.31 28.44 3.61
CA MET A 195 -15.79 29.80 3.37
C MET A 195 -17.12 29.79 2.63
N LYS A 196 -17.96 30.81 2.89
CA LYS A 196 -19.08 31.12 2.01
C LYS A 196 -18.51 31.76 0.75
N LEU A 197 -18.75 31.15 -0.41
CA LEU A 197 -18.22 31.62 -1.68
C LEU A 197 -19.37 32.06 -2.57
N ASP A 198 -19.29 33.27 -3.11
CA ASP A 198 -20.34 33.81 -3.98
C ASP A 198 -20.49 32.98 -5.27
N GLU A 199 -19.36 32.54 -5.83
CA GLU A 199 -19.28 31.56 -6.93
C GLU A 199 -19.95 30.21 -6.60
N PHE A 200 -20.25 29.96 -5.32
CA PHE A 200 -20.90 28.76 -4.81
C PHE A 200 -22.25 29.06 -4.13
N ARG A 201 -22.92 30.13 -4.58
CA ARG A 201 -24.22 30.60 -4.06
C ARG A 201 -24.18 30.92 -2.56
N SER A 202 -23.04 31.46 -2.11
CA SER A 202 -22.73 31.80 -0.70
C SER A 202 -22.86 30.62 0.28
N ARG A 203 -22.64 29.39 -0.22
CA ARG A 203 -22.61 28.16 0.59
C ARG A 203 -21.17 27.77 0.93
N ARG A 204 -21.01 26.95 1.97
CA ARG A 204 -19.72 26.33 2.29
C ARG A 204 -19.64 24.96 1.62
N PRO A 205 -18.60 24.67 0.81
CA PRO A 205 -18.47 23.36 0.15
C PRO A 205 -18.49 22.17 1.12
N ILE A 206 -17.89 22.30 2.30
CA ILE A 206 -17.89 21.23 3.32
C ILE A 206 -19.32 20.83 3.73
N ASP A 207 -20.24 21.79 3.88
CA ASP A 207 -21.62 21.51 4.32
C ASP A 207 -22.39 20.73 3.24
N ILE A 208 -22.13 21.03 1.96
CA ILE A 208 -22.74 20.32 0.84
C ILE A 208 -22.24 18.88 0.79
N ILE A 209 -20.92 18.67 0.93
CA ILE A 209 -20.35 17.32 0.99
C ILE A 209 -20.92 16.55 2.19
N ALA A 210 -20.98 17.16 3.37
CA ALA A 210 -21.48 16.52 4.58
C ALA A 210 -22.96 16.10 4.46
N LYS A 211 -23.80 16.89 3.78
CA LYS A 211 -25.21 16.55 3.52
C LYS A 211 -25.39 15.33 2.60
N THR A 212 -24.35 14.93 1.86
CA THR A 212 -24.41 13.71 1.02
C THR A 212 -24.29 12.41 1.81
N ASN A 213 -24.01 12.45 3.12
CA ASN A 213 -23.73 11.28 3.96
C ASN A 213 -22.69 10.33 3.32
N PRO A 214 -21.49 10.83 2.96
CA PRO A 214 -20.55 10.04 2.18
C PRO A 214 -20.04 8.82 2.94
N ILE A 215 -19.74 7.75 2.23
CA ILE A 215 -18.97 6.62 2.76
C ILE A 215 -17.49 6.95 2.59
N LEU A 216 -16.72 6.94 3.69
CA LEU A 216 -15.28 7.17 3.62
C LEU A 216 -14.55 5.86 3.38
N ILE A 217 -13.64 5.87 2.41
CA ILE A 217 -12.67 4.81 2.17
C ILE A 217 -11.29 5.40 2.46
N ILE A 218 -10.64 4.87 3.48
CA ILE A 218 -9.31 5.31 3.90
C ILE A 218 -8.30 4.26 3.42
N ASP A 219 -7.42 4.68 2.52
CA ASP A 219 -6.30 3.87 2.05
C ASP A 219 -5.06 4.16 2.88
N GLU A 220 -4.45 3.12 3.45
CA GLU A 220 -3.32 3.20 4.39
C GLU A 220 -3.62 4.12 5.61
N PRO A 221 -4.64 3.79 6.44
CA PRO A 221 -5.07 4.54 7.63
C PRO A 221 -3.95 5.02 8.55
N GLN A 222 -2.95 4.18 8.79
CA GLN A 222 -1.78 4.48 9.64
C GLN A 222 -0.98 5.72 9.18
N SER A 223 -1.11 6.10 7.90
CA SER A 223 -0.45 7.26 7.32
C SER A 223 -1.34 8.50 7.26
N VAL A 224 -2.65 8.37 7.55
CA VAL A 224 -3.62 9.47 7.51
C VAL A 224 -4.23 9.81 8.87
N GLU A 225 -3.96 9.03 9.92
CA GLU A 225 -4.60 9.15 11.24
C GLU A 225 -3.97 10.15 12.22
N GLY A 226 -3.20 11.12 11.74
CA GLY A 226 -2.78 12.25 12.59
C GLY A 226 -4.00 12.91 13.25
N ALA A 227 -3.88 13.35 14.52
CA ALA A 227 -4.98 13.91 15.30
C ALA A 227 -5.76 15.01 14.54
N ALA A 228 -5.05 15.89 13.84
CA ALA A 228 -5.67 16.91 13.01
C ALA A 228 -6.52 16.31 11.88
N THR A 229 -5.99 15.36 11.12
CA THR A 229 -6.73 14.71 10.02
C THR A 229 -7.98 13.99 10.55
N LYS A 230 -7.87 13.31 11.69
CA LYS A 230 -9.01 12.58 12.29
C LYS A 230 -10.18 13.51 12.63
N GLU A 231 -9.89 14.68 13.19
CA GLU A 231 -10.93 15.70 13.44
C GLU A 231 -11.51 16.24 12.14
N ARG A 232 -10.66 16.54 11.15
CA ARG A 232 -11.13 17.03 9.85
C ARG A 232 -12.03 16.02 9.15
N LEU A 233 -11.72 14.73 9.21
CA LEU A 233 -12.53 13.68 8.56
C LEU A 233 -13.94 13.58 9.14
N ARG A 234 -14.15 13.99 10.40
CA ARG A 234 -15.49 14.07 11.00
C ARG A 234 -16.36 15.16 10.36
N GLU A 235 -15.75 16.20 9.81
CA GLU A 235 -16.47 17.31 9.15
C GLU A 235 -17.20 16.85 7.89
N PHE A 236 -16.81 15.72 7.28
CA PHE A 236 -17.55 15.10 6.18
C PHE A 236 -18.85 14.42 6.62
N ASN A 237 -19.13 14.33 7.93
CA ASN A 237 -20.29 13.63 8.50
C ASN A 237 -20.56 12.27 7.82
N PRO A 238 -19.58 11.34 7.88
CA PRO A 238 -19.64 10.14 7.07
C PRO A 238 -20.71 9.16 7.56
N LEU A 239 -21.31 8.43 6.62
CA LEU A 239 -22.28 7.37 6.94
C LEU A 239 -21.60 6.22 7.70
N PHE A 240 -20.45 5.79 7.19
CA PHE A 240 -19.54 4.83 7.81
C PHE A 240 -18.14 4.95 7.18
N THR A 241 -17.16 4.29 7.79
CA THR A 241 -15.75 4.32 7.33
C THR A 241 -15.25 2.91 7.02
N LEU A 242 -14.63 2.74 5.85
CA LEU A 242 -13.92 1.54 5.44
C LEU A 242 -12.41 1.81 5.41
N ARG A 243 -11.61 0.94 6.04
CA ARG A 243 -10.17 1.11 6.17
C ARG A 243 -9.45 -0.04 5.50
N TYR A 244 -8.73 0.27 4.42
CA TYR A 244 -7.95 -0.71 3.66
C TYR A 244 -6.46 -0.50 3.98
N SER A 245 -5.79 -1.54 4.47
CA SER A 245 -4.33 -1.53 4.66
C SER A 245 -3.75 -2.93 4.58
N ALA A 246 -2.44 -3.01 4.30
CA ALA A 246 -1.68 -4.23 4.59
C ALA A 246 -1.21 -4.28 6.05
N THR A 247 -1.07 -3.12 6.70
CA THR A 247 -0.47 -3.00 8.03
C THR A 247 -1.34 -2.11 8.90
N HIS A 248 -2.16 -2.72 9.74
CA HIS A 248 -2.89 -1.97 10.76
C HIS A 248 -2.04 -1.85 12.02
N ARG A 249 -1.85 -0.63 12.51
CA ARG A 249 -1.30 -0.45 13.86
C ARG A 249 -2.31 -0.99 14.88
N ALA A 250 -1.81 -1.62 15.95
CA ALA A 250 -2.65 -2.28 16.95
C ALA A 250 -3.64 -1.31 17.63
N ASP A 251 -3.28 -0.03 17.73
CA ASP A 251 -4.10 1.06 18.29
C ASP A 251 -5.14 1.64 17.31
N SER A 252 -5.10 1.22 16.04
CA SER A 252 -5.98 1.70 14.97
C SER A 252 -6.89 0.62 14.36
N MET A 253 -6.95 -0.56 14.99
CA MET A 253 -7.88 -1.62 14.58
C MET A 253 -9.26 -1.37 15.20
N TYR A 254 -10.27 -1.20 14.34
CA TYR A 254 -11.67 -1.12 14.74
C TYR A 254 -12.32 -2.49 14.51
N ASN A 255 -13.41 -2.56 13.74
CA ASN A 255 -14.09 -3.82 13.46
C ASN A 255 -13.44 -4.51 12.26
N MET A 256 -12.47 -5.40 12.51
CA MET A 256 -11.86 -6.24 11.46
C MET A 256 -12.91 -7.19 10.90
N ILE A 257 -13.19 -7.09 9.60
CA ILE A 257 -14.21 -7.89 8.91
C ILE A 257 -13.63 -8.78 7.80
N TYR A 258 -12.39 -8.53 7.40
CA TYR A 258 -11.70 -9.33 6.39
C TYR A 258 -10.19 -9.21 6.59
N ARG A 259 -9.47 -10.32 6.42
CA ARG A 259 -8.01 -10.37 6.51
C ARG A 259 -7.43 -11.29 5.42
N LEU A 260 -6.45 -10.76 4.70
CA LEU A 260 -5.55 -11.48 3.81
C LEU A 260 -4.13 -10.99 4.09
N ASP A 261 -3.44 -11.68 4.99
CA ASP A 261 -2.09 -11.30 5.45
C ASP A 261 -0.99 -11.75 4.47
N ALA A 262 0.25 -11.33 4.75
CA ALA A 262 1.43 -11.65 3.95
C ALA A 262 1.62 -13.16 3.72
N LEU A 263 1.41 -13.95 4.78
CA LEU A 263 1.64 -15.39 4.78
C LEU A 263 0.57 -16.09 3.94
N GLU A 264 -0.69 -15.70 4.12
CA GLU A 264 -1.81 -16.23 3.34
C GLU A 264 -1.71 -15.81 1.88
N ALA A 265 -1.36 -14.56 1.59
CA ALA A 265 -1.13 -14.08 0.23
C ALA A 265 0.02 -14.84 -0.47
N TYR A 266 1.09 -15.16 0.28
CA TYR A 266 2.19 -15.99 -0.22
C TYR A 266 1.75 -17.44 -0.47
N ASN A 267 1.03 -18.05 0.49
CA ASN A 267 0.52 -19.42 0.38
C ASN A 267 -0.45 -19.58 -0.80
N LYS A 268 -1.28 -18.56 -1.06
CA LYS A 268 -2.19 -18.48 -2.22
C LYS A 268 -1.48 -18.09 -3.53
N ARG A 269 -0.15 -17.90 -3.52
CA ARG A 269 0.68 -17.50 -4.67
C ARG A 269 0.21 -16.19 -5.33
N LEU A 270 -0.36 -15.28 -4.53
CA LEU A 270 -0.84 -13.98 -5.00
C LEU A 270 0.31 -12.97 -5.10
N VAL A 271 1.37 -13.18 -4.33
CA VAL A 271 2.56 -12.32 -4.29
C VAL A 271 3.83 -13.15 -4.54
N LYS A 272 4.88 -12.48 -5.03
CA LYS A 272 6.17 -13.12 -5.26
C LYS A 272 6.93 -13.34 -3.95
N LYS A 273 7.74 -14.40 -3.89
CA LYS A 273 8.69 -14.61 -2.78
C LYS A 273 9.72 -13.48 -2.77
N ILE A 274 9.97 -12.90 -1.59
CA ILE A 274 11.09 -11.99 -1.39
C ILE A 274 12.36 -12.84 -1.18
N ALA A 275 13.40 -12.54 -1.95
CA ALA A 275 14.75 -13.07 -1.73
C ALA A 275 15.66 -11.90 -1.41
N VAL A 276 16.29 -11.93 -0.24
CA VAL A 276 17.19 -10.86 0.23
C VAL A 276 18.62 -11.30 -0.05
N LYS A 277 19.40 -10.43 -0.71
CA LYS A 277 20.85 -10.59 -0.85
C LYS A 277 21.50 -9.49 -0.01
N GLY A 278 21.92 -9.86 1.20
CA GLY A 278 22.58 -8.94 2.12
C GLY A 278 24.03 -8.70 1.69
N ILE A 279 24.50 -7.47 1.83
CA ILE A 279 25.93 -7.14 1.72
C ILE A 279 26.33 -6.50 3.05
N SER A 280 27.09 -7.24 3.86
CA SER A 280 27.60 -6.79 5.16
C SER A 280 29.05 -6.34 5.00
N VAL A 281 29.44 -5.27 5.68
CA VAL A 281 30.85 -4.91 5.86
C VAL A 281 31.26 -5.28 7.26
N SER A 282 32.31 -6.08 7.38
CA SER A 282 32.89 -6.52 8.65
C SER A 282 34.35 -6.05 8.73
N GLY A 283 34.72 -5.29 9.78
CA GLY A 283 36.09 -4.76 9.96
C GLY A 283 36.19 -3.24 9.79
N SER A 284 37.14 -2.59 10.47
CA SER A 284 37.22 -1.12 10.58
C SER A 284 38.61 -0.52 10.43
N THR A 285 39.62 -1.30 10.06
CA THR A 285 41.02 -0.84 10.08
C THR A 285 41.66 -0.85 8.71
N ALA A 286 42.43 0.20 8.42
CA ALA A 286 43.23 0.37 7.19
C ALA A 286 44.32 -0.70 6.98
N THR A 287 44.41 -1.69 7.87
CA THR A 287 45.37 -2.79 7.90
C THR A 287 44.76 -4.15 7.53
N GLU A 288 43.45 -4.22 7.26
CA GLU A 288 42.78 -5.47 6.88
C GLU A 288 42.63 -5.61 5.36
N GLY A 289 43.05 -6.75 4.83
CA GLY A 289 42.98 -7.08 3.41
C GLY A 289 41.54 -7.23 2.90
N TYR A 290 41.28 -6.70 1.72
CA TYR A 290 39.98 -6.78 1.07
C TYR A 290 39.62 -8.22 0.72
N VAL A 291 38.49 -8.72 1.22
CA VAL A 291 37.96 -10.03 0.83
C VAL A 291 36.45 -9.90 0.67
N TYR A 292 35.93 -10.26 -0.50
CA TYR A 292 34.51 -10.30 -0.80
C TYR A 292 34.11 -11.72 -1.24
N VAL A 293 33.21 -12.36 -0.52
CA VAL A 293 32.67 -13.68 -0.91
C VAL A 293 31.47 -13.47 -1.83
N GLN A 294 31.65 -13.70 -3.13
CA GLN A 294 30.61 -13.49 -4.15
C GLN A 294 29.50 -14.54 -4.07
N SER A 295 29.90 -15.81 -4.01
CA SER A 295 28.96 -16.94 -4.04
C SER A 295 29.60 -18.20 -3.47
N ILE A 296 28.76 -19.11 -2.98
CA ILE A 296 29.13 -20.51 -2.79
C ILE A 296 28.65 -21.31 -4.00
N ASN A 297 29.56 -22.04 -4.63
CA ASN A 297 29.31 -22.85 -5.80
C ASN A 297 29.10 -24.30 -5.34
N LEU A 298 27.84 -24.72 -5.33
CA LEU A 298 27.45 -26.08 -4.97
C LEU A 298 27.53 -27.00 -6.18
N SER A 299 28.18 -28.15 -6.03
CA SER A 299 28.31 -29.18 -7.06
C SER A 299 28.09 -30.57 -6.46
N LYS A 300 28.23 -31.63 -7.27
CA LYS A 300 28.21 -33.01 -6.75
C LYS A 300 29.44 -33.35 -5.88
N GLY A 301 30.51 -32.55 -5.95
CA GLY A 301 31.72 -32.69 -5.16
C GLY A 301 31.80 -31.72 -3.98
N ASN A 302 33.00 -31.52 -3.46
CA ASN A 302 33.24 -30.56 -2.37
C ASN A 302 32.80 -29.15 -2.79
N PRO A 303 32.16 -28.39 -1.88
CA PRO A 303 31.74 -27.02 -2.17
C PRO A 303 32.97 -26.15 -2.45
N THR A 304 32.80 -25.20 -3.37
CA THR A 304 33.81 -24.16 -3.66
C THR A 304 33.18 -22.79 -3.46
N ALA A 305 33.99 -21.75 -3.35
CA ALA A 305 33.52 -20.37 -3.21
C ALA A 305 34.12 -19.50 -4.30
N THR A 306 33.37 -18.54 -4.81
CA THR A 306 33.92 -17.46 -5.64
C THR A 306 34.27 -16.30 -4.72
N ILE A 307 35.56 -15.97 -4.60
CA ILE A 307 36.05 -14.91 -3.73
C ILE A 307 36.78 -13.87 -4.57
N GLU A 308 36.48 -12.61 -4.33
CA GLU A 308 37.21 -11.46 -4.84
C GLU A 308 38.12 -10.89 -3.76
N PHE A 309 39.39 -10.72 -4.07
CA PHE A 309 40.39 -10.19 -3.13
C PHE A 309 41.44 -9.36 -3.89
N ASP A 310 42.24 -8.60 -3.14
CA ASP A 310 43.31 -7.78 -3.69
C ASP A 310 44.54 -8.62 -4.03
N ALA A 311 45.17 -8.35 -5.17
CA ALA A 311 46.39 -9.04 -5.61
C ALA A 311 47.35 -8.06 -6.30
N LYS A 312 48.66 -8.31 -6.20
CA LYS A 312 49.69 -7.54 -6.91
C LYS A 312 49.48 -7.67 -8.43
N GLY A 313 49.37 -6.54 -9.10
CA GLY A 313 49.37 -6.39 -10.55
C GLY A 313 50.58 -5.58 -11.03
N ALA A 314 50.70 -5.42 -12.35
CA ALA A 314 51.86 -4.77 -12.98
C ALA A 314 52.04 -3.28 -12.59
N SER A 315 50.95 -2.59 -12.24
CA SER A 315 50.94 -1.16 -11.91
C SER A 315 50.42 -0.85 -10.50
N GLY A 316 50.35 -1.86 -9.62
CA GLY A 316 49.81 -1.74 -8.26
C GLY A 316 48.87 -2.87 -7.89
N VAL A 317 48.14 -2.70 -6.78
CA VAL A 317 47.16 -3.68 -6.31
C VAL A 317 45.89 -3.61 -7.16
N ARG A 318 45.36 -4.77 -7.54
CA ARG A 318 44.09 -4.90 -8.28
C ARG A 318 43.21 -5.99 -7.67
N LYS A 319 41.90 -5.89 -7.89
CA LYS A 319 40.94 -6.91 -7.47
C LYS A 319 40.91 -8.06 -8.47
N VAL A 320 40.96 -9.29 -7.97
CA VAL A 320 40.85 -10.52 -8.75
C VAL A 320 39.79 -11.41 -8.15
N SER A 321 38.94 -12.01 -8.99
CA SER A 321 37.97 -13.01 -8.57
C SER A 321 38.47 -14.41 -8.92
N ARG A 322 38.43 -15.33 -7.96
CA ARG A 322 38.88 -16.72 -8.08
C ARG A 322 37.86 -17.67 -7.49
N VAL A 323 37.72 -18.84 -8.12
CA VAL A 323 37.05 -19.99 -7.51
C VAL A 323 38.06 -20.69 -6.61
N VAL A 324 37.73 -20.81 -5.33
CA VAL A 324 38.59 -21.35 -4.28
C VAL A 324 37.95 -22.57 -3.61
N GLY A 325 38.79 -23.50 -3.17
CA GLY A 325 38.40 -24.64 -2.33
C GLY A 325 39.06 -24.57 -0.95
N GLU A 326 38.78 -25.56 -0.12
CA GLU A 326 39.47 -25.73 1.17
C GLU A 326 40.99 -25.86 0.97
N GLY A 327 41.77 -25.22 1.84
CA GLY A 327 43.23 -25.12 1.75
C GLY A 327 43.75 -23.98 0.86
N TYR A 328 42.89 -23.25 0.14
CA TYR A 328 43.33 -22.14 -0.70
C TYR A 328 43.85 -20.96 0.14
N ASN A 329 45.11 -20.56 -0.08
CA ASN A 329 45.77 -19.49 0.66
C ASN A 329 45.74 -18.17 -0.14
N LEU A 330 45.12 -17.13 0.42
CA LEU A 330 45.03 -15.82 -0.23
C LEU A 330 46.41 -15.14 -0.32
N TYR A 331 47.30 -15.34 0.66
CA TYR A 331 48.63 -14.73 0.67
C TYR A 331 49.47 -15.16 -0.53
N ASP A 332 49.54 -16.46 -0.78
CA ASP A 332 50.32 -17.04 -1.89
C ASP A 332 49.73 -16.60 -3.24
N ASN A 333 48.41 -16.48 -3.31
CA ASN A 333 47.68 -16.15 -4.54
C ASN A 333 47.47 -14.64 -4.78
N SER A 334 47.79 -13.79 -3.80
CA SER A 334 47.75 -12.34 -3.93
C SER A 334 49.10 -11.75 -4.40
N GLY A 335 50.12 -12.59 -4.56
CA GLY A 335 51.51 -12.14 -4.70
C GLY A 335 52.11 -11.66 -3.38
N GLU A 336 51.77 -12.31 -2.27
CA GLU A 336 52.33 -12.06 -0.94
C GLU A 336 52.03 -10.64 -0.40
N LEU A 337 50.76 -10.24 -0.41
CA LEU A 337 50.33 -8.99 0.24
C LEU A 337 50.28 -9.23 1.76
N ALA A 338 50.93 -8.36 2.53
CA ALA A 338 51.12 -8.56 3.98
C ALA A 338 49.80 -8.73 4.73
N GLU A 339 48.74 -8.09 4.26
CA GLU A 339 47.39 -8.10 4.83
C GLU A 339 46.74 -9.50 4.87
N TYR A 340 47.20 -10.45 4.04
CA TYR A 340 46.70 -11.83 4.02
C TYR A 340 47.59 -12.83 4.78
N LYS A 341 48.73 -12.38 5.30
CA LYS A 341 49.74 -13.24 5.95
C LYS A 341 49.20 -13.94 7.20
N ASP A 342 48.31 -13.28 7.93
CA ASP A 342 47.75 -13.77 9.19
C ASP A 342 46.51 -14.64 8.94
N GLY A 343 46.72 -15.83 8.37
CA GLY A 343 45.76 -16.93 8.39
C GLY A 343 44.55 -16.81 7.45
N TYR A 344 44.65 -16.08 6.34
CA TYR A 344 43.66 -16.09 5.26
C TYR A 344 43.80 -17.33 4.34
N THR A 345 43.87 -18.50 4.96
CA THR A 345 43.75 -19.79 4.27
C THR A 345 42.35 -20.31 4.49
N VAL A 346 41.67 -20.73 3.43
CA VAL A 346 40.32 -21.29 3.52
C VAL A 346 40.36 -22.57 4.34
N LEU A 347 39.77 -22.54 5.53
CA LEU A 347 39.64 -23.69 6.42
C LEU A 347 38.48 -24.57 6.00
N ARG A 348 37.31 -23.97 5.73
CA ARG A 348 36.08 -24.70 5.43
C ARG A 348 35.12 -23.89 4.57
N ILE A 349 34.40 -24.57 3.69
CA ILE A 349 33.28 -23.97 2.92
C ILE A 349 31.99 -24.72 3.27
N ASP A 350 31.00 -24.04 3.85
CA ASP A 350 29.70 -24.64 4.19
C ASP A 350 28.59 -24.12 3.28
N GLY A 351 28.03 -25.03 2.48
CA GLY A 351 26.94 -24.73 1.55
C GLY A 351 25.58 -24.51 2.20
N ARG A 352 25.38 -24.91 3.46
CA ARG A 352 24.08 -24.83 4.16
C ARG A 352 23.78 -23.42 4.65
N ASP A 353 24.79 -22.75 5.21
CA ASP A 353 24.71 -21.36 5.63
C ASP A 353 25.40 -20.40 4.64
N SER A 354 25.95 -20.94 3.52
CA SER A 354 26.62 -20.19 2.46
C SER A 354 27.82 -19.38 2.98
N SER A 355 28.75 -20.06 3.67
CA SER A 355 29.88 -19.41 4.33
C SER A 355 31.26 -19.98 3.97
N VAL A 356 32.27 -19.14 4.14
CA VAL A 356 33.71 -19.45 4.04
C VAL A 356 34.35 -19.11 5.37
N GLU A 357 35.02 -20.07 5.99
CA GLU A 357 35.78 -19.90 7.22
C GLU A 357 37.28 -19.92 6.91
N PHE A 358 38.02 -18.99 7.48
CA PHE A 358 39.47 -18.88 7.36
C PHE A 358 40.17 -19.37 8.63
N VAL A 359 41.43 -19.80 8.51
CA VAL A 359 42.24 -20.31 9.63
C VAL A 359 42.41 -19.27 10.76
N ASN A 360 42.38 -17.98 10.45
CA ASN A 360 42.40 -16.90 11.45
C ASN A 360 41.08 -16.71 12.23
N GLY A 361 40.10 -17.60 12.04
CA GLY A 361 38.80 -17.57 12.72
C GLY A 361 37.79 -16.61 12.09
N LYS A 362 38.13 -15.93 10.99
CA LYS A 362 37.18 -15.10 10.25
C LYS A 362 36.23 -15.99 9.46
N LYS A 363 34.93 -15.79 9.65
CA LYS A 363 33.87 -16.46 8.90
C LYS A 363 33.07 -15.43 8.10
N LEU A 364 32.99 -15.61 6.79
CA LEU A 364 32.27 -14.73 5.88
C LEU A 364 31.15 -15.48 5.17
N PHE A 365 29.99 -14.83 5.05
CA PHE A 365 28.86 -15.33 4.29
C PHE A 365 28.92 -14.80 2.85
N ALA A 366 28.28 -15.50 1.91
CA ALA A 366 28.12 -14.99 0.55
C ALA A 366 27.39 -13.63 0.58
N GLY A 367 28.05 -12.59 0.05
CA GLY A 367 27.63 -11.19 0.16
C GLY A 367 28.48 -10.36 1.14
N ASP A 368 29.26 -10.98 2.03
CA ASP A 368 30.07 -10.26 3.02
C ASP A 368 31.39 -9.76 2.45
N VAL A 369 31.78 -8.57 2.90
CA VAL A 369 33.05 -7.92 2.59
C VAL A 369 33.84 -7.65 3.88
N ILE A 370 35.14 -7.92 3.84
CA ILE A 370 36.14 -7.49 4.83
C ILE A 370 37.01 -6.37 4.27
N GLY A 371 37.39 -5.42 5.13
CA GLY A 371 38.35 -4.35 4.84
C GLY A 371 37.72 -2.96 4.77
N ALA A 372 38.54 -1.93 4.52
CA ALA A 372 38.06 -0.56 4.33
C ALA A 372 37.33 -0.44 2.98
N VAL A 373 36.00 -0.63 3.00
CA VAL A 373 35.15 -0.48 1.81
C VAL A 373 34.62 0.95 1.76
N SER A 374 34.92 1.69 0.69
CA SER A 374 34.29 3.00 0.49
C SER A 374 32.80 2.84 0.15
N GLU A 375 31.98 3.85 0.43
CA GLU A 375 30.56 3.83 0.06
C GLU A 375 30.37 3.59 -1.46
N GLU A 376 31.28 4.13 -2.29
CA GLU A 376 31.27 3.89 -3.74
C GLU A 376 31.49 2.41 -4.08
N GLN A 377 32.41 1.73 -3.39
CA GLN A 377 32.67 0.30 -3.61
C GLN A 377 31.48 -0.55 -3.19
N LEU A 378 30.87 -0.24 -2.05
CA LEU A 378 29.67 -0.91 -1.57
C LEU A 378 28.51 -0.79 -2.58
N ARG A 379 28.31 0.41 -3.14
CA ARG A 379 27.34 0.65 -4.23
C ARG A 379 27.69 -0.12 -5.50
N ARG A 380 28.97 -0.21 -5.88
CA ARG A 380 29.40 -1.00 -7.05
C ARG A 380 29.12 -2.49 -6.88
N ILE A 381 29.36 -3.04 -5.68
CA ILE A 381 29.01 -4.43 -5.37
C ILE A 381 27.50 -4.62 -5.46
N GLN A 382 26.70 -3.75 -4.84
CA GLN A 382 25.22 -3.80 -4.93
C GLN A 382 24.72 -3.79 -6.38
N ILE A 383 25.26 -2.90 -7.23
CA ILE A 383 24.88 -2.81 -8.65
C ILE A 383 25.29 -4.08 -9.39
N ARG A 384 26.54 -4.54 -9.22
CA ARG A 384 27.04 -5.76 -9.87
C ARG A 384 26.21 -6.98 -9.50
N GLU A 385 25.93 -7.17 -8.22
CA GLU A 385 25.11 -8.28 -7.73
C GLU A 385 23.67 -8.21 -8.25
N THR A 386 23.12 -7.00 -8.38
CA THR A 386 21.80 -6.79 -9.00
C THR A 386 21.82 -7.20 -10.47
N ILE A 387 22.85 -6.82 -11.23
CA ILE A 387 22.99 -7.19 -12.65
C ILE A 387 23.16 -8.71 -12.80
N LEU A 388 24.04 -9.34 -12.03
CA LEU A 388 24.24 -10.79 -12.07
C LEU A 388 22.94 -11.54 -11.76
N SER A 389 22.25 -11.14 -10.70
CA SER A 389 20.96 -11.75 -10.30
C SER A 389 19.86 -11.53 -11.34
N HIS A 390 19.92 -10.45 -12.12
CA HIS A 390 18.98 -10.17 -13.21
C HIS A 390 19.27 -11.02 -14.45
N ILE A 391 20.54 -11.30 -14.76
CA ILE A 391 20.93 -12.12 -15.92
C ILE A 391 20.71 -13.61 -15.66
N GLU A 392 20.90 -14.06 -14.41
CA GLU A 392 20.70 -15.47 -14.02
C GLU A 392 19.22 -15.91 -13.98
N ARG A 393 18.27 -14.97 -13.97
CA ARG A 393 16.82 -15.22 -13.86
C ARG A 393 16.09 -14.82 -15.12
#